data_AF-A0A2E2T3U3-F1
#
_entry.id   AF-A0A2E2T3U3-F1
#
_cell.length_a   1.000
_cell.length_b   1.000
_cell.length_c   1.000
_cell.angle_alpha   90.00
_cell.angle_beta   90.00
_cell.angle_gamma   90.00
#
_symmetry.space_group_name_H-M   'P 1'
#
loop_
_entity.id
_entity.type
_entity.pdbx_description
1 polymer ?
#
loop_
_entity_poly.entity_id
_entity_poly.type
_entity_poly.pdbx_seq_one_letter_code
_entity_poly.pdbx_strand_id
1 'polypeptide(L)'
;MRRAYSILVSAGLAPFLILGACLVLALSPGLVPGELAGLVRYGPFILAVLGGAIGWWFNRGRAVFVMILLLVCYWLLVGNGGGFSADGLAFMRIATLYLIPVNLLVLGFTKERGVLNPRGIARMLVLGLQLFVMLMLAGKADVGAALYQVLNYRLIDTGSFMADMPQPALILAVVSVGILLALHRPLETSFAAAIIAIAVATVMGPGFIKFGYLAATGVVLAGLAQEAWRMAFVDDLTGLPGRRALDHALAELGSQ
;
A
#
# COMPACT_ATOMS: atom_id res chain seq x y z
N MET A 1 8.82 25.60 -15.38
CA MET A 1 8.22 25.53 -14.02
C MET A 1 6.76 25.03 -14.01
N ARG A 2 5.84 25.49 -14.88
CA ARG A 2 4.43 25.00 -14.91
C ARG A 2 4.25 23.49 -15.18
N ARG A 3 5.08 22.86 -16.02
CA ARG A 3 4.98 21.41 -16.33
C ARG A 3 5.49 20.48 -15.23
N ALA A 4 6.52 20.88 -14.47
CA ALA A 4 6.95 20.11 -13.30
C ALA A 4 5.88 20.15 -12.20
N TYR A 5 5.20 21.30 -12.05
CA TYR A 5 4.07 21.46 -11.14
C TYR A 5 2.86 20.60 -11.55
N SER A 6 2.52 20.50 -12.83
CA SER A 6 1.40 19.65 -13.28
C SER A 6 1.69 18.17 -13.09
N ILE A 7 2.93 17.72 -13.28
CA ILE A 7 3.32 16.32 -13.04
C ILE A 7 3.28 16.01 -11.53
N LEU A 8 3.82 16.89 -10.68
CA LEU A 8 3.76 16.73 -9.21
C LEU A 8 2.32 16.77 -8.67
N VAL A 9 1.50 17.69 -9.19
CA VAL A 9 0.08 17.80 -8.85
C VAL A 9 -0.69 16.58 -9.34
N SER A 10 -0.43 16.07 -10.55
CA SER A 10 -1.05 14.83 -11.05
C SER A 10 -0.61 13.58 -10.26
N ALA A 11 0.66 13.54 -9.86
CA ALA A 11 1.25 12.41 -9.14
C ALA A 11 0.68 12.27 -7.72
N GLY A 12 0.45 13.40 -7.04
CA GLY A 12 -0.18 13.44 -5.72
C GLY A 12 -1.71 13.41 -5.76
N LEU A 13 -2.34 13.91 -6.83
CA LEU A 13 -3.80 13.95 -6.97
C LEU A 13 -4.42 12.56 -7.01
N ALA A 14 -3.87 11.63 -7.80
CA ALA A 14 -4.49 10.30 -7.91
C ALA A 14 -4.50 9.55 -6.55
N PRO A 15 -3.40 9.51 -5.77
CA PRO A 15 -3.42 8.99 -4.41
C PRO A 15 -4.44 9.68 -3.52
N PHE A 16 -4.49 11.02 -3.55
CA PHE A 16 -5.39 11.80 -2.72
C PHE A 16 -6.87 11.56 -3.05
N LEU A 17 -7.21 11.50 -4.34
CA LEU A 17 -8.56 11.21 -4.82
C LEU A 17 -9.00 9.79 -4.46
N ILE A 18 -8.12 8.80 -4.61
CA ILE A 18 -8.43 7.41 -4.26
C ILE A 18 -8.62 7.26 -2.75
N LEU A 19 -7.74 7.86 -1.95
CA LEU A 19 -7.87 7.89 -0.48
C LEU A 19 -9.16 8.58 -0.05
N GLY A 20 -9.46 9.76 -0.60
CA GLY A 20 -10.67 10.52 -0.31
C GLY A 20 -11.93 9.76 -0.68
N ALA A 21 -11.98 9.16 -1.88
CA ALA A 21 -13.10 8.35 -2.31
C ALA A 21 -13.33 7.15 -1.40
N CYS A 22 -12.28 6.41 -1.04
CA CYS A 22 -12.41 5.27 -0.13
C CYS A 22 -12.83 5.70 1.28
N LEU A 23 -12.38 6.87 1.75
CA LEU A 23 -12.77 7.42 3.04
C LEU A 23 -14.25 7.86 3.06
N VAL A 24 -14.73 8.50 1.99
CA VAL A 24 -16.15 8.84 1.83
C VAL A 24 -17.02 7.58 1.80
N LEU A 25 -16.62 6.55 1.05
CA LEU A 25 -17.32 5.27 1.02
C LEU A 25 -17.35 4.58 2.37
N ALA A 26 -16.29 4.74 3.17
CA ALA A 26 -16.21 4.14 4.49
C ALA A 26 -17.05 4.89 5.54
N LEU A 27 -17.09 6.23 5.48
CA LEU A 27 -17.91 7.06 6.37
C LEU A 27 -19.41 7.00 6.04
N SER A 28 -19.73 6.74 4.77
CA SER A 28 -21.11 6.71 4.29
C SER A 28 -21.43 5.36 3.64
N PRO A 29 -21.54 4.26 4.43
CA PRO A 29 -21.78 2.93 3.87
C PRO A 29 -23.12 2.82 3.11
N GLY A 30 -24.08 3.72 3.37
CA GLY A 30 -25.34 3.82 2.62
C GLY A 30 -25.20 4.30 1.17
N LEU A 31 -24.03 4.84 0.77
CA LEU A 31 -23.71 5.18 -0.62
C LEU A 31 -23.36 3.96 -1.47
N VAL A 32 -23.05 2.81 -0.86
CA VAL A 32 -22.74 1.57 -1.57
C VAL A 32 -24.04 0.76 -1.68
N PRO A 33 -24.64 0.62 -2.88
CA PRO A 33 -25.75 -0.30 -3.09
C PRO A 33 -25.34 -1.70 -2.64
N GLY A 34 -26.27 -2.49 -2.08
CA GLY A 34 -25.97 -3.83 -1.58
C GLY A 34 -25.30 -4.75 -2.62
N GLU A 35 -25.56 -4.52 -3.91
CA GLU A 35 -24.93 -5.24 -5.02
C GLU A 35 -23.42 -4.97 -5.16
N LEU A 36 -22.98 -3.75 -4.79
CA LEU A 36 -21.58 -3.34 -4.84
C LEU A 36 -20.81 -3.67 -3.54
N ALA A 37 -21.47 -4.24 -2.53
CA ALA A 37 -20.79 -4.70 -1.31
C ALA A 37 -19.73 -5.77 -1.62
N GLY A 38 -19.94 -6.57 -2.67
CA GLY A 38 -18.96 -7.52 -3.18
C GLY A 38 -17.67 -6.83 -3.66
N LEU A 39 -17.76 -5.65 -4.25
CA LEU A 39 -16.59 -4.89 -4.72
C LEU A 39 -15.71 -4.42 -3.56
N VAL A 40 -16.30 -4.01 -2.43
CA VAL A 40 -15.51 -3.61 -1.25
C VAL A 40 -14.80 -4.82 -0.62
N ARG A 41 -15.42 -6.00 -0.67
CA ARG A 41 -14.86 -7.24 -0.11
C ARG A 41 -13.81 -7.89 -1.01
N TYR A 42 -14.03 -7.93 -2.32
CA TYR A 42 -13.16 -8.62 -3.27
C TYR A 42 -12.24 -7.67 -4.05
N GLY A 43 -12.54 -6.37 -4.03
CA GLY A 43 -11.76 -5.34 -4.71
C GLY A 43 -10.27 -5.34 -4.34
N PRO A 44 -9.89 -5.42 -3.05
CA PRO A 44 -8.47 -5.47 -2.68
C PRO A 44 -7.75 -6.68 -3.28
N PHE A 45 -8.41 -7.84 -3.38
CA PHE A 45 -7.85 -9.02 -4.03
C PHE A 45 -7.67 -8.81 -5.53
N ILE A 46 -8.70 -8.31 -6.21
CA ILE A 46 -8.68 -8.06 -7.65
C ILE A 46 -7.59 -7.04 -7.99
N LEU A 47 -7.55 -5.91 -7.28
CA LEU A 47 -6.55 -4.87 -7.50
C LEU A 47 -5.14 -5.36 -7.21
N ALA A 48 -4.93 -6.12 -6.14
CA ALA A 48 -3.63 -6.69 -5.83
C ALA A 48 -3.13 -7.67 -6.90
N VAL A 49 -4.00 -8.55 -7.42
CA VAL A 49 -3.65 -9.47 -8.52
C VAL A 49 -3.34 -8.70 -9.80
N LEU A 50 -4.19 -7.73 -10.17
CA LEU A 50 -3.98 -6.92 -11.38
C LEU A 50 -2.70 -6.09 -11.28
N GLY A 51 -2.48 -5.37 -10.17
CA GLY A 51 -1.27 -4.58 -9.98
C GLY A 51 -0.01 -5.44 -9.86
N GLY A 52 -0.13 -6.66 -9.31
CA GLY A 52 0.94 -7.66 -9.33
C GLY A 52 1.29 -8.11 -10.75
N ALA A 53 0.28 -8.44 -11.57
CA ALA A 53 0.46 -8.86 -12.96
C ALA A 53 1.07 -7.74 -13.82
N ILE A 54 0.54 -6.52 -13.71
CA ILE A 54 1.07 -5.34 -14.39
C ILE A 54 2.50 -5.06 -13.92
N GLY A 55 2.74 -5.10 -12.60
CA GLY A 55 4.07 -4.86 -12.04
C GLY A 55 5.10 -5.89 -12.52
N TRP A 56 4.68 -7.14 -12.70
CA TRP A 56 5.50 -8.19 -13.27
C TRP A 56 5.81 -7.91 -14.75
N TRP A 57 4.80 -7.53 -15.55
CA TRP A 57 4.97 -7.24 -16.97
C TRP A 57 5.92 -6.07 -17.21
N PHE A 58 5.85 -5.01 -16.40
CA PHE A 58 6.77 -3.87 -16.46
C PHE A 58 8.11 -4.12 -15.73
N ASN A 59 8.37 -5.34 -15.24
CA ASN A 59 9.57 -5.74 -14.50
C ASN A 59 9.83 -4.87 -13.24
N ARG A 60 8.77 -4.29 -12.67
CA ARG A 60 8.79 -3.43 -11.47
C ARG A 60 8.62 -4.29 -10.22
N GLY A 61 9.67 -5.03 -9.88
CA GLY A 61 9.61 -6.02 -8.80
C GLY A 61 9.19 -5.46 -7.43
N ARG A 62 9.52 -4.20 -7.12
CA ARG A 62 9.09 -3.54 -5.87
C ARG A 62 7.56 -3.48 -5.75
N ALA A 63 6.87 -3.06 -6.81
CA ALA A 63 5.42 -2.98 -6.83
C ALA A 63 4.78 -4.37 -6.67
N VAL A 64 5.34 -5.39 -7.31
CA VAL A 64 4.89 -6.79 -7.17
C VAL A 64 4.99 -7.26 -5.72
N PHE A 65 6.13 -7.02 -5.05
CA PHE A 65 6.30 -7.40 -3.65
C PHE A 65 5.31 -6.68 -2.72
N VAL A 66 5.06 -5.39 -2.95
CA VAL A 66 4.05 -4.64 -2.17
C VAL A 66 2.64 -5.21 -2.41
N MET A 67 2.27 -5.50 -3.65
CA MET A 67 0.95 -6.05 -3.97
C MET A 67 0.74 -7.44 -3.37
N ILE A 68 1.76 -8.31 -3.42
CA ILE A 68 1.72 -9.63 -2.75
C ILE A 68 1.57 -9.46 -1.25
N LEU A 69 2.35 -8.57 -0.63
CA LEU A 69 2.30 -8.33 0.82
C LEU A 69 0.92 -7.80 1.24
N LEU A 70 0.37 -6.82 0.53
CA LEU A 70 -0.99 -6.31 0.79
C LEU A 70 -2.05 -7.39 0.61
N LEU A 71 -1.93 -8.24 -0.41
CA LEU A 71 -2.84 -9.35 -0.67
C LEU A 71 -2.83 -10.37 0.47
N VAL A 72 -1.63 -10.81 0.90
CA VAL A 72 -1.51 -11.80 1.98
C VAL A 72 -2.02 -11.22 3.29
N CYS A 73 -1.62 -9.99 3.65
CA CYS A 73 -2.12 -9.32 4.85
C CYS A 73 -3.65 -9.18 4.83
N TYR A 74 -4.24 -8.80 3.69
CA TYR A 74 -5.69 -8.73 3.55
C TYR A 74 -6.38 -10.08 3.68
N TRP A 75 -5.82 -11.13 3.06
CA TRP A 75 -6.32 -12.49 3.15
C TRP A 75 -6.32 -13.01 4.59
N LEU A 76 -5.25 -12.75 5.34
CA LEU A 76 -5.14 -13.14 6.74
C LEU A 76 -6.18 -12.44 7.63
N LEU A 77 -6.40 -11.15 7.41
CA LEU A 77 -7.31 -10.35 8.26
C LEU A 77 -8.79 -10.55 7.92
N VAL A 78 -9.15 -10.68 6.65
CA VAL A 78 -10.56 -10.70 6.18
C VAL A 78 -10.96 -12.05 5.59
N GLY A 79 -10.03 -12.78 4.96
CA GLY A 79 -10.28 -14.06 4.32
C GLY A 79 -10.24 -15.26 5.27
N ASN A 80 -9.38 -15.21 6.30
CA ASN A 80 -9.11 -16.34 7.20
C ASN A 80 -9.58 -16.11 8.65
N GLY A 81 -10.54 -15.22 8.87
CA GLY A 81 -11.01 -14.85 10.21
C GLY A 81 -11.65 -15.99 11.04
N GLY A 82 -11.91 -17.16 10.44
CA GLY A 82 -12.44 -18.35 11.12
C GLY A 82 -11.38 -19.39 11.51
N GLY A 83 -10.12 -19.26 11.06
CA GLY A 83 -9.06 -20.23 11.34
C GLY A 83 -8.25 -19.96 12.61
N PHE A 84 -8.37 -18.76 13.18
CA PHE A 84 -7.54 -18.29 14.31
C PHE A 84 -8.42 -17.87 15.50
N SER A 85 -7.85 -17.96 16.71
CA SER A 85 -8.50 -17.42 17.92
C SER A 85 -8.60 -15.89 17.86
N ALA A 86 -9.50 -15.31 18.65
CA ALA A 86 -9.69 -13.86 18.72
C ALA A 86 -8.38 -13.11 19.05
N ASP A 87 -7.58 -13.66 19.97
CA ASP A 87 -6.27 -13.10 20.35
C ASP A 87 -5.23 -13.22 19.23
N GLY A 88 -5.24 -14.32 18.49
CA GLY A 88 -4.37 -14.51 17.32
C GLY A 88 -4.69 -13.49 16.22
N LEU A 89 -5.97 -13.20 15.99
CA LEU A 89 -6.41 -12.19 15.02
C LEU A 89 -6.03 -10.76 15.45
N ALA A 90 -6.14 -10.46 16.76
CA ALA A 90 -5.70 -9.19 17.33
C ALA A 90 -4.18 -9.00 17.18
N PHE A 91 -3.38 -10.04 17.44
CA PHE A 91 -1.94 -10.05 17.16
C PHE A 91 -1.65 -9.82 15.68
N MET A 92 -2.33 -10.52 14.77
CA MET A 92 -2.12 -10.34 13.32
C MET A 92 -2.41 -8.91 12.86
N ARG A 93 -3.46 -8.27 13.38
CA ARG A 93 -3.81 -6.88 13.07
C ARG A 93 -2.68 -5.94 13.46
N ILE A 94 -2.15 -6.09 14.67
CA ILE A 94 -1.03 -5.27 15.15
C ILE A 94 0.27 -5.57 14.40
N ALA A 95 0.62 -6.84 14.20
CA ALA A 95 1.86 -7.24 13.53
C ALA A 95 1.91 -6.69 12.09
N THR A 96 0.78 -6.67 11.39
CA THR A 96 0.67 -6.12 10.04
C THR A 96 0.92 -4.60 10.00
N LEU A 97 0.55 -3.89 11.06
CA LEU A 97 0.80 -2.46 11.24
C LEU A 97 2.28 -2.11 11.32
N TYR A 98 3.11 -3.02 11.82
CA TYR A 98 4.56 -2.88 11.79
C TYR A 98 5.16 -3.43 10.49
N LEU A 99 4.65 -4.55 10.01
CA LEU A 99 5.21 -5.25 8.86
C LEU A 99 5.10 -4.45 7.57
N ILE A 100 3.96 -3.77 7.34
CA ILE A 100 3.73 -3.02 6.10
C ILE A 100 4.67 -1.80 6.01
N PRO A 101 4.73 -0.87 6.98
CA PRO A 101 5.59 0.31 6.87
C PRO A 101 7.07 -0.04 6.74
N VAL A 102 7.57 -1.05 7.50
CA VAL A 102 8.97 -1.50 7.37
C VAL A 102 9.25 -2.00 5.97
N ASN A 103 8.40 -2.88 5.43
CA ASN A 103 8.64 -3.45 4.11
C ASN A 103 8.54 -2.41 3.00
N LEU A 104 7.57 -1.49 3.08
CA LEU A 104 7.45 -0.40 2.10
C LEU A 104 8.63 0.58 2.18
N LEU A 105 9.15 0.88 3.39
CA LEU A 105 10.35 1.70 3.57
C LEU A 105 11.59 1.02 3.00
N VAL A 106 11.82 -0.25 3.34
CA VAL A 106 12.97 -1.02 2.82
C VAL A 106 12.90 -1.12 1.28
N LEU A 107 11.71 -1.39 0.74
CA LEU A 107 11.50 -1.37 -0.71
C LEU A 107 11.71 0.04 -1.28
N GLY A 108 11.34 1.10 -0.55
CA GLY A 108 11.63 2.51 -0.81
C GLY A 108 13.08 2.80 -1.21
N PHE A 109 14.03 2.33 -0.40
CA PHE A 109 15.46 2.58 -0.61
C PHE A 109 16.14 1.66 -1.63
N THR A 110 15.42 0.63 -2.07
CA THR A 110 16.08 -0.42 -2.85
C THR A 110 16.02 -0.12 -4.34
N LYS A 111 17.18 -0.16 -5.01
CA LYS A 111 17.26 -0.01 -6.47
C LYS A 111 16.38 -1.03 -7.18
N GLU A 112 15.61 -0.55 -8.15
CA GLU A 112 14.78 -1.38 -9.02
C GLU A 112 15.66 -2.29 -9.85
N ARG A 113 15.53 -3.58 -9.58
CA ARG A 113 16.06 -4.65 -10.41
C ARG A 113 14.95 -5.70 -10.45
N GLY A 114 14.78 -6.36 -11.60
CA GLY A 114 13.64 -7.24 -11.89
C GLY A 114 13.34 -8.28 -10.81
N VAL A 115 12.13 -8.84 -10.87
CA VAL A 115 11.58 -9.71 -9.80
C VAL A 115 12.47 -10.93 -9.52
N LEU A 116 13.03 -11.54 -10.58
CA LEU A 116 13.81 -12.78 -10.52
C LEU A 116 15.33 -12.59 -10.37
N ASN A 117 15.78 -11.45 -9.84
CA ASN A 117 17.19 -11.25 -9.52
C ASN A 117 17.54 -11.99 -8.20
N PRO A 118 18.80 -12.40 -7.91
CA PRO A 118 19.14 -13.07 -6.65
C PRO A 118 18.76 -12.25 -5.41
N ARG A 119 18.85 -10.92 -5.53
CA ARG A 119 18.39 -9.98 -4.49
C ARG A 119 16.86 -9.91 -4.37
N GLY A 120 16.13 -10.17 -5.45
CA GLY A 120 14.66 -10.29 -5.45
C GLY A 120 14.21 -11.60 -4.80
N ILE A 121 14.89 -12.71 -5.12
CA ILE A 121 14.64 -14.02 -4.47
C ILE A 121 14.93 -13.94 -2.97
N ALA A 122 16.06 -13.34 -2.57
CA ALA A 122 16.36 -13.12 -1.15
C ALA A 122 15.26 -12.31 -0.44
N ARG A 123 14.70 -11.28 -1.09
CA ARG A 123 13.56 -10.53 -0.54
C ARG A 123 12.30 -11.36 -0.46
N MET A 124 12.00 -12.16 -1.48
CA MET A 124 10.86 -13.07 -1.46
C MET A 124 10.97 -14.06 -0.29
N LEU A 125 12.16 -14.60 -0.04
CA LEU A 125 12.44 -15.47 1.10
C LEU A 125 12.29 -14.74 2.43
N VAL A 126 12.81 -13.51 2.55
CA VAL A 126 12.67 -12.72 3.78
C VAL A 126 11.20 -12.38 4.05
N LEU A 127 10.46 -11.94 3.03
CA LEU A 127 9.02 -11.67 3.13
C LEU A 127 8.23 -12.93 3.48
N GLY A 128 8.53 -14.04 2.82
CA GLY A 128 7.92 -15.34 3.09
C GLY A 128 8.21 -15.81 4.51
N LEU A 129 9.44 -15.65 4.99
CA LEU A 129 9.84 -15.98 6.35
C LEU A 129 9.12 -15.10 7.38
N GLN A 130 9.02 -13.79 7.14
CA GLN A 130 8.28 -12.89 8.02
C GLN A 130 6.80 -13.30 8.14
N LEU A 131 6.15 -13.57 7.01
CA LEU A 131 4.76 -14.03 6.97
C LEU A 131 4.58 -15.40 7.64
N PHE A 132 5.52 -16.32 7.42
CA PHE A 132 5.51 -17.65 8.04
C PHE A 132 5.66 -17.59 9.56
N VAL A 133 6.62 -16.80 10.05
CA VAL A 133 6.83 -16.58 11.50
C VAL A 133 5.59 -15.94 12.11
N MET A 134 5.00 -14.94 11.45
CA MET A 134 3.77 -14.30 11.89
C MET A 134 2.62 -15.29 12.01
N LEU A 135 2.43 -16.18 11.02
CA LEU A 135 1.41 -17.23 11.03
C LEU A 135 1.63 -18.26 12.14
N MET A 136 2.88 -18.72 12.32
CA MET A 136 3.25 -19.66 13.38
C MET A 136 2.98 -19.09 14.78
N LEU A 137 3.30 -17.81 14.99
CA LEU A 137 3.06 -17.14 16.27
C LEU A 137 1.57 -16.91 16.52
N ALA A 138 0.79 -16.55 15.48
CA ALA A 138 -0.65 -16.36 15.60
C ALA A 138 -1.41 -17.67 15.85
N GLY A 139 -0.87 -18.82 15.41
CA GLY A 139 -1.42 -20.14 15.69
C GLY A 139 -1.25 -20.61 17.14
N LYS A 140 -0.36 -19.98 17.93
CA LYS A 140 -0.15 -20.30 19.35
C LYS A 140 -0.79 -19.22 20.22
N ALA A 141 -1.98 -19.52 20.77
CA ALA A 141 -2.78 -18.56 21.54
C ALA A 141 -2.00 -17.87 22.68
N ASP A 142 -1.25 -18.62 23.48
CA ASP A 142 -0.48 -18.08 24.62
C ASP A 142 0.62 -17.11 24.18
N VAL A 143 1.30 -17.43 23.07
CA VAL A 143 2.39 -16.60 22.53
C VAL A 143 1.83 -15.38 21.80
N GLY A 144 0.72 -15.55 21.08
CA GLY A 144 0.01 -14.46 20.42
C GLY A 144 -0.47 -13.40 21.42
N ALA A 145 -1.03 -13.82 22.56
CA ALA A 145 -1.48 -12.92 23.61
C ALA A 145 -0.30 -12.17 24.29
N ALA A 146 0.78 -12.88 24.63
CA ALA A 146 1.98 -12.25 25.21
C ALA A 146 2.61 -11.23 24.26
N LEU A 147 2.73 -11.57 22.96
CA LEU A 147 3.26 -10.66 21.96
C LEU A 147 2.31 -9.50 21.69
N TYR A 148 1.00 -9.73 21.70
CA TYR A 148 0.02 -8.65 21.59
C TYR A 148 0.20 -7.63 22.72
N GLN A 149 0.40 -8.07 23.97
CA GLN A 149 0.65 -7.17 25.09
C GLN A 149 1.96 -6.38 24.95
N VAL A 150 3.03 -7.00 24.45
CA VAL A 150 4.32 -6.32 24.21
C VAL A 150 4.24 -5.34 23.05
N LEU A 151 3.57 -5.72 21.95
CA LEU A 151 3.45 -4.89 20.75
C LEU A 151 2.41 -3.77 20.90
N ASN A 152 1.42 -3.95 21.78
CA ASN A 152 0.42 -2.96 22.15
C ASN A 152 0.86 -2.11 23.35
N TYR A 153 2.16 -1.89 23.50
CA TYR A 153 2.68 -0.99 24.53
C TYR A 153 2.27 0.46 24.22
N ARG A 154 1.53 1.06 25.15
CA ARG A 154 1.08 2.46 25.08
C ARG A 154 2.00 3.34 25.91
N LEU A 155 2.66 4.31 25.28
CA LEU A 155 3.50 5.29 25.99
C LEU A 155 2.66 6.45 26.57
N ILE A 156 1.51 6.79 25.96
CA ILE A 156 0.62 7.88 26.36
C ILE A 156 -0.83 7.41 26.28
N ASP A 157 -1.64 7.69 27.29
CA ASP A 157 -3.06 7.29 27.32
C ASP A 157 -3.92 8.29 26.51
N THR A 158 -3.97 8.11 25.19
CA THR A 158 -4.61 9.06 24.25
C THR A 158 -6.15 8.97 24.18
N GLY A 159 -6.83 8.44 25.19
CA GLY A 159 -8.30 8.28 25.18
C GLY A 159 -8.82 7.29 24.12
N SER A 160 -10.11 7.37 23.76
CA SER A 160 -10.76 6.39 22.86
C SER A 160 -10.39 6.53 21.38
N PHE A 161 -9.83 7.66 20.96
CA PHE A 161 -9.60 7.99 19.55
C PHE A 161 -8.40 7.24 18.93
N MET A 162 -7.57 6.59 19.76
CA MET A 162 -6.35 5.85 19.37
C MET A 162 -6.25 4.49 20.10
N ALA A 163 -7.38 3.94 20.55
CA ALA A 163 -7.36 2.73 21.38
C ALA A 163 -6.84 1.49 20.61
N ASP A 164 -7.08 1.42 19.31
CA ASP A 164 -6.72 0.29 18.46
C ASP A 164 -5.32 0.39 17.83
N MET A 165 -4.62 1.52 18.03
CA MET A 165 -3.36 1.84 17.33
C MET A 165 -2.20 1.94 18.32
N PRO A 166 -1.24 1.00 18.31
CA PRO A 166 -0.03 1.11 19.12
C PRO A 166 0.80 2.33 18.70
N GLN A 167 1.22 3.15 19.65
CA GLN A 167 2.02 4.36 19.39
C GLN A 167 3.37 4.08 18.71
N PRO A 168 4.09 2.98 19.02
CA PRO A 168 5.31 2.66 18.28
C PRO A 168 5.03 2.37 16.79
N ALA A 169 3.89 1.75 16.46
CA ALA A 169 3.47 1.54 15.07
C ALA A 169 3.15 2.86 14.37
N LEU A 170 2.51 3.79 15.06
CA LEU A 170 2.22 5.12 14.52
C LEU A 170 3.50 5.91 14.23
N ILE A 171 4.45 5.93 15.16
CA ILE A 171 5.75 6.62 14.97
C ILE A 171 6.47 6.03 13.76
N LEU A 172 6.54 4.70 13.67
CA LEU A 172 7.13 4.02 12.53
C LEU A 172 6.43 4.38 11.21
N ALA A 173 5.10 4.41 11.18
CA ALA A 173 4.33 4.79 10.01
C ALA A 173 4.61 6.23 9.58
N VAL A 174 4.62 7.19 10.53
CA VAL A 174 4.90 8.60 10.27
C VAL A 174 6.33 8.80 9.75
N VAL A 175 7.31 8.18 10.39
CA VAL A 175 8.72 8.22 9.94
C VAL A 175 8.86 7.63 8.53
N SER A 176 8.21 6.49 8.27
CA SER A 176 8.23 5.84 6.96
C SER A 176 7.61 6.72 5.88
N VAL A 177 6.46 7.33 6.16
CA VAL A 177 5.79 8.27 5.26
C VAL A 177 6.68 9.48 4.98
N GLY A 178 7.25 10.10 6.01
CA GLY A 178 8.13 11.28 5.86
C GLY A 178 9.34 10.97 4.96
N ILE A 179 9.99 9.84 5.18
CA ILE A 179 11.12 9.38 4.37
C ILE A 179 10.69 9.10 2.92
N LEU A 180 9.57 8.40 2.71
CA LEU A 180 9.08 8.06 1.38
C LEU A 180 8.66 9.31 0.58
N LEU A 181 8.07 10.31 1.24
CA LEU A 181 7.74 11.58 0.61
C LEU A 181 8.99 12.40 0.26
N ALA A 182 10.03 12.34 1.09
CA ALA A 182 11.31 13.01 0.82
C ALA A 182 12.07 12.43 -0.38
N LEU A 183 11.77 11.20 -0.80
CA LEU A 183 12.36 10.58 -1.99
C LEU A 183 11.79 11.14 -3.31
N HIS A 184 10.69 11.91 -3.27
CA HIS A 184 10.09 12.63 -4.41
C HIS A 184 9.84 11.81 -5.69
N ARG A 185 9.59 10.51 -5.57
CA ARG A 185 9.29 9.61 -6.69
C ARG A 185 7.83 9.11 -6.61
N PRO A 186 7.15 8.92 -7.75
CA PRO A 186 5.70 8.66 -7.80
C PRO A 186 5.31 7.31 -7.21
N LEU A 187 6.19 6.31 -7.28
CA LEU A 187 5.94 5.01 -6.67
C LEU A 187 6.05 5.10 -5.13
N GLU A 188 7.01 5.88 -4.64
CA GLU A 188 7.27 6.13 -3.23
C GLU A 188 6.17 6.98 -2.59
N THR A 189 5.63 7.99 -3.30
CA THR A 189 4.44 8.73 -2.84
C THR A 189 3.22 7.81 -2.74
N SER A 190 3.11 6.84 -3.65
CA SER A 190 2.03 5.84 -3.61
C SER A 190 2.20 4.85 -2.46
N PHE A 191 3.44 4.46 -2.13
CA PHE A 191 3.73 3.66 -0.93
C PHE A 191 3.42 4.43 0.35
N ALA A 192 3.80 5.72 0.43
CA ALA A 192 3.47 6.57 1.56
C ALA A 192 1.94 6.68 1.76
N ALA A 193 1.20 6.92 0.68
CA ALA A 193 -0.26 6.99 0.70
C ALA A 193 -0.92 5.63 1.06
N ALA A 194 -0.33 4.50 0.67
CA ALA A 194 -0.79 3.19 1.11
C ALA A 194 -0.61 2.97 2.62
N ILE A 195 0.51 3.43 3.21
CA ILE A 195 0.71 3.40 4.67
C ILE A 195 -0.35 4.25 5.38
N ILE A 196 -0.62 5.45 4.85
CA ILE A 196 -1.66 6.35 5.40
C ILE A 196 -3.04 5.68 5.35
N ALA A 197 -3.41 5.06 4.23
CA ALA A 197 -4.69 4.36 4.08
C ALA A 197 -4.93 3.33 5.19
N ILE A 198 -3.91 2.52 5.48
CA ILE A 198 -3.99 1.42 6.44
C ILE A 198 -3.97 1.95 7.88
N ALA A 199 -3.17 2.99 8.13
CA ALA A 199 -3.16 3.67 9.43
C ALA A 199 -4.52 4.27 9.75
N VAL A 200 -5.12 5.02 8.82
CA VAL A 200 -6.45 5.63 8.99
C VAL A 200 -7.51 4.56 9.18
N ALA A 201 -7.51 3.50 8.36
CA ALA A 201 -8.47 2.41 8.49
C ALA A 201 -8.37 1.70 9.84
N THR A 202 -7.16 1.61 10.41
CA THR A 202 -6.97 0.96 11.71
C THR A 202 -7.47 1.82 12.86
N VAL A 203 -7.28 3.14 12.79
CA VAL A 203 -7.81 4.11 13.75
C VAL A 203 -9.34 4.16 13.74
N MET A 204 -9.96 4.06 12.56
CA MET A 204 -11.42 4.05 12.42
C MET A 204 -12.08 2.74 12.90
N GLY A 205 -11.31 1.67 13.05
CA GLY A 205 -11.76 0.41 13.63
C GLY A 205 -11.87 -0.75 12.62
N PRO A 206 -12.18 -1.97 13.09
CA PRO A 206 -12.09 -3.20 12.30
C PRO A 206 -13.01 -3.24 11.08
N GLY A 207 -14.16 -2.55 11.13
CA GLY A 207 -15.08 -2.44 9.99
C GLY A 207 -14.49 -1.71 8.77
N PHE A 208 -13.50 -0.84 8.99
CA PHE A 208 -12.90 0.02 7.98
C PHE A 208 -11.70 -0.61 7.27
N ILE A 209 -11.21 -1.76 7.75
CA ILE A 209 -10.02 -2.45 7.21
C ILE A 209 -10.18 -2.72 5.71
N LYS A 210 -11.38 -3.15 5.27
CA LYS A 210 -11.63 -3.45 3.84
C LYS A 210 -11.42 -2.24 2.93
N PHE A 211 -11.89 -1.07 3.36
CA PHE A 211 -11.72 0.18 2.63
C PHE A 211 -10.27 0.68 2.66
N GLY A 212 -9.56 0.50 3.78
CA GLY A 212 -8.13 0.82 3.89
C GLY A 212 -7.27 0.04 2.91
N TYR A 213 -7.49 -1.28 2.80
CA TYR A 213 -6.76 -2.14 1.86
C TYR A 213 -7.18 -1.90 0.41
N LEU A 214 -8.45 -1.58 0.15
CA LEU A 214 -8.92 -1.17 -1.18
C LEU A 214 -8.19 0.10 -1.63
N ALA A 215 -8.11 1.10 -0.75
CA ALA A 215 -7.39 2.33 -1.02
C ALA A 215 -5.88 2.06 -1.22
N ALA A 216 -5.25 1.29 -0.32
CA ALA A 216 -3.83 0.99 -0.41
C ALA A 216 -3.45 0.31 -1.73
N THR A 217 -4.20 -0.72 -2.13
CA THR A 217 -3.97 -1.44 -3.39
C THR A 217 -4.26 -0.56 -4.62
N GLY A 218 -5.33 0.26 -4.57
CA GLY A 218 -5.67 1.21 -5.64
C GLY A 218 -4.61 2.30 -5.82
N VAL A 219 -4.09 2.86 -4.74
CA VAL A 219 -3.05 3.90 -4.79
C VAL A 219 -1.73 3.33 -5.33
N VAL A 220 -1.32 2.14 -4.92
CA VAL A 220 -0.12 1.49 -5.46
C VAL A 220 -0.27 1.21 -6.95
N LEU A 221 -1.45 0.78 -7.40
CA LEU A 221 -1.75 0.57 -8.82
C LEU A 221 -1.73 1.89 -9.60
N ALA A 222 -2.25 2.98 -9.04
CA ALA A 222 -2.16 4.31 -9.64
C ALA A 222 -0.70 4.78 -9.77
N GLY A 223 0.14 4.56 -8.75
CA GLY A 223 1.57 4.83 -8.80
C GLY A 223 2.29 4.04 -9.88
N LEU A 224 1.92 2.76 -10.05
CA LEU A 224 2.45 1.91 -11.11
C LEU A 224 2.05 2.43 -12.50
N ALA A 225 0.80 2.89 -12.67
CA ALA A 225 0.34 3.49 -13.92
C ALA A 225 1.06 4.80 -14.24
N GLN A 226 1.32 5.65 -13.23
CA GLN A 226 2.10 6.87 -13.39
C GLN A 226 3.55 6.59 -13.79
N GLU A 227 4.17 5.56 -13.19
CA GLU A 227 5.51 5.13 -13.55
C GLU A 227 5.57 4.57 -14.98
N ALA A 228 4.56 3.78 -15.38
CA ALA A 228 4.39 3.29 -16.74
C ALA A 228 4.27 4.44 -17.75
N TRP A 229 3.47 5.46 -17.43
CA TRP A 229 3.34 6.65 -18.27
C TRP A 229 4.66 7.41 -18.37
N ARG A 230 5.36 7.62 -17.25
CA ARG A 230 6.64 8.34 -17.26
C ARG A 230 7.67 7.67 -18.17
N MET A 231 7.80 6.34 -18.10
CA MET A 231 8.70 5.59 -18.99
C MET A 231 8.34 5.73 -20.48
N ALA A 232 7.06 5.90 -20.80
CA ALA A 232 6.61 5.98 -22.20
C ALA A 232 6.80 7.37 -22.82
N PHE A 233 6.80 8.43 -22.01
CA PHE A 233 6.76 9.82 -22.47
C PHE A 233 7.99 10.65 -22.11
N VAL A 234 8.82 10.21 -21.17
CA VAL A 234 10.04 10.92 -20.74
C VAL A 234 11.26 10.10 -21.11
N ASP A 235 12.21 10.71 -21.80
CA ASP A 235 13.51 10.10 -22.09
C ASP A 235 14.41 10.17 -20.85
N ASP A 236 14.90 9.03 -20.40
CA ASP A 236 15.74 8.91 -19.21
C ASP A 236 17.15 9.50 -19.41
N LEU A 237 17.66 9.59 -20.65
CA LEU A 237 19.01 10.09 -20.92
C LEU A 237 19.07 11.62 -20.88
N THR A 238 18.03 12.29 -21.37
CA THR A 238 17.99 13.76 -21.50
C THR A 238 16.99 14.44 -20.56
N GLY A 239 16.07 13.68 -19.97
CA GLY A 239 14.94 14.22 -19.20
C GLY A 239 13.90 14.97 -20.05
N LEU A 240 14.05 14.95 -21.38
CA LEU A 240 13.16 15.62 -22.33
C LEU A 240 11.99 14.70 -22.71
N PRO A 241 10.89 15.25 -23.26
CA PRO A 241 9.81 14.45 -23.79
C PRO A 241 10.33 13.53 -24.91
N GLY A 242 10.02 12.24 -24.81
CA GLY A 242 10.41 11.25 -25.81
C GLY A 242 9.69 11.46 -27.15
N ARG A 243 10.12 10.71 -28.18
CA ARG A 243 9.57 10.81 -29.54
C ARG A 243 8.04 10.75 -29.60
N ARG A 244 7.40 9.84 -28.85
CA ARG A 244 5.93 9.71 -28.80
C ARG A 244 5.23 10.95 -28.23
N ALA A 245 5.83 11.60 -27.24
CA ALA A 245 5.29 12.84 -26.66
C ALA A 245 5.34 13.98 -27.67
N LEU A 246 6.42 14.05 -28.45
CA LEU A 246 6.58 15.02 -29.53
C LEU A 246 5.56 14.76 -30.66
N ASP A 247 5.41 13.52 -31.10
CA ASP A 247 4.46 13.14 -32.15
C ASP A 247 3.02 13.50 -31.75
N HIS A 248 2.62 13.25 -30.50
CA HIS A 248 1.32 13.68 -29.97
C HIS A 248 1.15 15.20 -29.95
N ALA A 249 2.16 15.95 -29.49
CA ALA A 249 2.11 17.40 -29.46
C ALA A 249 2.05 18.02 -30.87
N LEU A 250 2.78 17.45 -31.84
CA LEU A 250 2.73 17.87 -33.24
C LEU A 250 1.38 17.56 -33.88
N ALA A 251 0.76 16.42 -33.56
CA ALA A 251 -0.58 16.09 -34.03
C ALA A 251 -1.66 17.03 -33.46
N GLU A 252 -1.58 17.41 -32.18
CA GLU A 252 -2.48 18.40 -31.59
C GLU A 252 -2.33 19.78 -32.26
N LEU A 253 -1.10 20.21 -32.55
CA LEU A 253 -0.82 21.47 -33.23
C LEU A 253 -1.27 21.48 -34.69
N GLY A 254 -1.26 20.33 -35.38
CA GLY A 254 -1.74 20.21 -36.77
C GLY A 254 -3.26 20.08 -36.90
N SER A 255 -3.98 19.96 -35.79
CA SER A 255 -5.45 19.88 -35.73
C SER A 255 -6.14 21.23 -35.45
N GLN A 256 -5.37 22.32 -35.39
CA GLN A 256 -5.84 23.71 -35.32
C GLN A 256 -5.57 24.41 -36.65
#